data_AF-A0A9W6NV11-F1
#
_entry.id   AF-A0A9W6NV11-F1
#
_cell.length_a   1.000
_cell.length_b   1.000
_cell.length_c   1.000
_cell.angle_alpha   90.00
_cell.angle_beta   90.00
_cell.angle_gamma   90.00
#
_symmetry.space_group_name_H-M   'P 1'
#
loop_
_entity.id
_entity.type
_entity.pdbx_description
1 polymer ?
#
loop_
_entity_poly.entity_id
_entity_poly.type
_entity_poly.pdbx_seq_one_letter_code
_entity_poly.pdbx_strand_id
1 'polypeptide(L)'
;MAQVRYGIEHEVAFRRADGAFADFTNTTFEELQGIVDALPEDPADYPDLRIGDQGIKRKRWYVEGFERFDDAGGLVRCDPKGIEIRTRIHDSVEGAVAALAADLRALECEAAGRGLEPYPIGFNPVRSSYPVVPELNAWERAHRTGSPEERTAHLHMVTHGPDLNLSVAGLGGAELVDAGAKLTHYSPWLVPLAFSSPFRDGAAWGGLSARTAVRTGLRPAAMVFLEPGSPHALATDPSLTQPARLPAEVGRIEFKAFDACPDPALYGELLSLLTGLVLDDTLPGRRRTPDAALHRHVAVEGLADPDTHAGTGVLLDAAERALADRPADLTRLAALRERWRARECPAARMLAGPALVSR
;
A
#
# COMPACT_ATOMS: atom_id res chain seq x y z
N MET A 1 -26.31 -6.58 -9.51
CA MET A 1 -24.88 -6.17 -9.52
C MET A 1 -24.27 -6.57 -8.19
N ALA A 2 -23.03 -7.05 -8.18
CA ALA A 2 -22.35 -7.35 -6.93
C ALA A 2 -22.12 -6.05 -6.13
N GLN A 3 -22.48 -6.06 -4.85
CA GLN A 3 -22.17 -4.96 -3.95
C GLN A 3 -20.69 -5.03 -3.57
N VAL A 4 -19.98 -3.92 -3.71
CA VAL A 4 -18.54 -3.85 -3.43
C VAL A 4 -18.31 -2.73 -2.43
N ARG A 5 -17.50 -3.00 -1.40
CA ARG A 5 -17.09 -2.01 -0.40
C ARG A 5 -15.59 -1.79 -0.46
N TYR A 6 -15.16 -0.59 -0.11
CA TYR A 6 -13.80 -0.11 -0.33
C TYR A 6 -13.20 0.51 0.93
N GLY A 7 -11.89 0.42 1.07
CA GLY A 7 -11.11 1.17 2.04
C GLY A 7 -9.71 1.44 1.49
N ILE A 8 -9.05 2.48 1.99
CA ILE A 8 -7.68 2.81 1.61
C ILE A 8 -6.88 3.01 2.88
N GLU A 9 -5.77 2.30 3.00
CA GLU A 9 -4.68 2.65 3.92
C GLU A 9 -3.60 3.31 3.07
N HIS A 10 -3.00 4.40 3.53
CA HIS A 10 -2.02 5.18 2.78
C HIS A 10 -0.90 5.69 3.69
N GLU A 11 0.31 5.19 3.43
CA GLU A 11 1.52 5.61 4.12
C GLU A 11 2.03 6.95 3.55
N VAL A 12 2.07 7.98 4.40
CA VAL A 12 2.51 9.33 4.07
C VAL A 12 3.92 9.56 4.63
N ALA A 13 4.88 9.75 3.72
CA ALA A 13 6.21 10.26 4.06
C ALA A 13 6.21 11.79 4.12
N PHE A 14 7.24 12.37 4.72
CA PHE A 14 7.37 13.83 4.85
C PHE A 14 8.73 14.35 4.38
N ARG A 15 8.74 15.63 4.04
CA ARG A 15 9.93 16.45 3.86
C ARG A 15 9.94 17.54 4.91
N ARG A 16 11.12 17.86 5.43
CA ARG A 16 11.34 18.96 6.35
C ARG A 16 11.45 20.30 5.62
N ALA A 17 11.28 21.39 6.36
CA ALA A 17 11.43 22.76 5.85
C ALA A 17 12.81 23.06 5.23
N ASP A 18 13.87 22.36 5.65
CA ASP A 18 15.22 22.47 5.07
C ASP A 18 15.43 21.61 3.80
N GLY A 19 14.39 20.91 3.36
CA GLY A 19 14.40 20.02 2.20
C GLY A 19 14.79 18.58 2.50
N ALA A 20 15.22 18.26 3.74
CA ALA A 20 15.59 16.89 4.09
C ALA A 20 14.38 15.95 4.10
N PHE A 21 14.56 14.72 3.62
CA PHE A 21 13.56 13.66 3.80
C PHE A 21 13.44 13.34 5.29
N ALA A 22 12.22 13.31 5.81
CA ALA A 22 11.93 12.96 7.19
C ALA A 22 11.87 11.44 7.33
N ASP A 23 12.83 10.85 8.04
CA ASP A 23 12.89 9.42 8.32
C ASP A 23 13.36 9.12 9.74
N PHE A 24 13.53 7.84 10.06
CA PHE A 24 13.96 7.32 11.35
C PHE A 24 15.31 7.86 11.86
N THR A 25 16.05 8.66 11.08
CA THR A 25 17.32 9.27 11.51
C THR A 25 17.19 10.71 11.97
N ASN A 26 16.13 11.42 11.57
CA ASN A 26 15.98 12.86 11.81
C ASN A 26 14.55 13.27 12.21
N THR A 27 13.68 12.31 12.49
CA THR A 27 12.30 12.52 12.96
C THR A 27 12.03 11.62 14.15
N THR A 28 11.42 12.17 15.20
CA THR A 28 11.07 11.41 16.42
C THR A 28 9.60 11.01 16.41
N PHE A 29 9.27 9.98 17.19
CA PHE A 29 7.89 9.54 17.35
C PHE A 29 7.00 10.66 17.89
N GLU A 30 7.48 11.42 18.87
CA GLU A 30 6.74 12.52 19.51
C GLU A 30 6.40 13.65 18.54
N GLU A 31 7.30 13.92 17.58
CA GLU A 31 7.08 14.93 16.55
C GLU A 31 5.88 14.58 15.66
N LEU A 32 5.83 13.34 15.16
CA LEU A 32 4.72 12.85 14.33
C LEU A 32 3.47 12.57 15.16
N GLN A 33 3.61 12.03 16.37
CA GLN A 33 2.49 11.77 17.27
C GLN A 33 1.79 13.08 17.63
N GLY A 34 2.52 14.18 17.81
CA GLY A 34 1.90 15.48 18.06
C GLY A 34 1.06 16.00 16.88
N ILE A 35 1.33 15.57 15.63
CA ILE A 35 0.44 15.84 14.48
C ILE A 35 -0.83 15.01 14.64
N VAL A 36 -0.69 13.71 14.89
CA VAL A 36 -1.81 12.78 15.09
C VAL A 36 -2.71 13.22 16.24
N ASP A 37 -2.13 13.75 17.32
CA ASP A 37 -2.86 14.23 18.49
C ASP A 37 -3.71 15.46 18.17
N ALA A 38 -3.22 16.35 17.30
CA ALA A 38 -3.94 17.55 16.85
C ALA A 38 -5.07 17.26 15.86
N LEU A 39 -4.97 16.16 15.12
CA LEU A 39 -6.02 15.72 14.18
C LEU A 39 -7.30 15.30 14.91
N PRO A 40 -8.49 15.52 14.30
CA PRO A 40 -9.77 15.26 14.95
C PRO A 40 -10.00 13.76 15.20
N GLU A 41 -10.77 13.46 16.24
CA GLU A 41 -11.36 12.14 16.45
C GLU A 41 -12.74 12.09 15.79
N ASP A 42 -13.12 10.94 15.21
CA ASP A 42 -14.49 10.68 14.76
C ASP A 42 -14.99 9.40 15.45
N PRO A 43 -16.05 9.49 16.28
CA PRO A 43 -16.64 8.31 16.91
C PRO A 43 -17.08 7.23 15.91
N ALA A 44 -17.40 7.61 14.67
CA ALA A 44 -17.81 6.69 13.62
C ALA A 44 -16.63 5.92 12.98
N ASP A 45 -15.40 6.17 13.42
CA ASP A 45 -14.22 5.35 13.08
C ASP A 45 -14.36 3.93 13.64
N TYR A 46 -15.12 3.78 14.73
CA TYR A 46 -15.43 2.52 15.37
C TYR A 46 -16.88 2.13 15.07
N PRO A 47 -17.16 0.86 14.71
CA PRO A 47 -16.33 -0.33 14.87
C PRO A 47 -15.46 -0.73 13.66
N ASP A 48 -15.47 0.05 12.58
CA ASP A 48 -14.87 -0.37 11.30
C ASP A 48 -13.35 -0.42 11.33
N LEU A 49 -12.72 0.39 12.19
CA LEU A 49 -11.27 0.44 12.33
C LEU A 49 -10.79 -0.28 13.58
N ARG A 50 -9.74 -1.08 13.44
CA ARG A 50 -9.12 -1.81 14.56
C ARG A 50 -8.33 -0.88 15.47
N ILE A 51 -8.55 -0.93 16.78
CA ILE A 51 -7.59 -0.36 17.74
C ILE A 51 -6.35 -1.25 17.79
N GLY A 52 -5.17 -0.68 17.50
CA GLY A 52 -3.90 -1.41 17.63
C GLY A 52 -3.66 -1.86 19.07
N ASP A 53 -2.96 -2.98 19.26
CA ASP A 53 -2.82 -3.63 20.58
C ASP A 53 -2.14 -2.73 21.63
N GLN A 54 -1.37 -1.75 21.17
CA GLN A 54 -0.65 -0.77 22.00
C GLN A 54 -1.32 0.62 22.03
N GLY A 55 -2.55 0.75 21.51
CA GLY A 55 -3.27 2.03 21.48
C GLY A 55 -2.78 3.03 20.42
N ILE A 56 -1.72 2.71 19.66
CA ILE A 56 -1.15 3.56 18.59
C ILE A 56 -2.18 3.82 17.48
N LYS A 57 -2.92 2.79 17.05
CA LYS A 57 -3.92 2.89 15.97
C LYS A 57 -5.30 3.27 16.51
N ARG A 58 -5.40 4.37 17.26
CA ARG A 58 -6.67 4.84 17.86
C ARG A 58 -7.45 5.84 16.98
N LYS A 59 -6.81 6.54 16.06
CA LYS A 59 -7.48 7.43 15.10
C LYS A 59 -7.38 6.87 13.68
N ARG A 60 -7.94 7.56 12.70
CA ARG A 60 -7.69 7.32 11.26
C ARG A 60 -6.26 7.63 10.84
N TRP A 61 -5.51 8.35 11.67
CA TRP A 61 -4.09 8.57 11.50
C TRP A 61 -3.35 7.90 12.64
N TYR A 62 -2.19 7.34 12.34
CA TYR A 62 -1.27 6.89 13.36
C TYR A 62 0.17 6.93 12.85
N VAL A 63 1.12 7.00 13.78
CA VAL A 63 2.54 6.98 13.44
C VAL A 63 2.92 5.57 12.99
N GLU A 64 3.33 5.45 11.74
CA GLU A 64 3.82 4.19 11.15
C GLU A 64 5.33 4.10 11.38
N GLY A 65 5.82 2.92 11.81
CA GLY A 65 7.20 2.79 12.25
C GLY A 65 7.61 1.41 12.72
N PHE A 66 8.88 1.30 13.13
CA PHE A 66 9.45 0.08 13.67
C PHE A 66 9.36 0.07 15.20
N GLU A 67 8.42 -0.72 15.69
CA GLU A 67 8.22 -0.93 17.13
C GLU A 67 9.36 -1.73 17.75
N ARG A 68 9.80 -1.28 18.93
CA ARG A 68 10.81 -1.91 19.78
C ARG A 68 10.18 -2.30 21.10
N PHE A 69 10.57 -3.46 21.60
CA PHE A 69 10.00 -4.05 22.81
C PHE A 69 11.06 -4.37 23.85
N ASP A 70 10.70 -4.38 25.12
CA ASP A 70 11.54 -4.97 26.18
C ASP A 70 11.48 -6.50 26.17
N ASP A 71 12.21 -7.16 27.08
CA ASP A 71 12.25 -8.62 27.18
C ASP A 71 10.92 -9.24 27.63
N ALA A 72 9.97 -8.44 28.13
CA ALA A 72 8.63 -8.86 28.52
C ALA A 72 7.58 -8.59 27.43
N GLY A 73 7.96 -7.96 26.32
CA GLY A 73 7.04 -7.58 25.24
C GLY A 73 6.34 -6.25 25.45
N GLY A 74 6.79 -5.43 26.41
CA GLY A 74 6.34 -4.05 26.57
C GLY A 74 6.93 -3.16 25.48
N LEU A 75 6.11 -2.34 24.82
CA LEU A 75 6.59 -1.36 23.84
C LEU A 75 7.45 -0.30 24.53
N VAL A 76 8.68 -0.09 24.04
CA VAL A 76 9.65 0.86 24.62
C VAL A 76 10.05 1.99 23.68
N ARG A 77 9.96 1.78 22.36
CA ARG A 77 10.32 2.77 21.34
C ARG A 77 9.58 2.45 20.04
N CYS A 78 9.30 3.47 19.23
CA CYS A 78 8.89 3.29 17.85
C CYS A 78 9.72 4.24 16.99
N ASP A 79 10.49 3.70 16.05
CA ASP A 79 11.22 4.53 15.09
C ASP A 79 10.27 4.89 13.95
N PRO A 80 9.94 6.17 13.73
CA PRO A 80 8.95 6.54 12.74
C PRO A 80 9.50 6.48 11.31
N LYS A 81 8.65 6.10 10.36
CA LYS A 81 8.85 6.33 8.92
C LYS A 81 7.92 7.39 8.35
N GLY A 82 6.79 7.65 9.02
CA GLY A 82 5.76 8.56 8.53
C GLY A 82 4.46 8.40 9.31
N ILE A 83 3.37 8.84 8.70
CA ILE A 83 2.00 8.69 9.24
C ILE A 83 1.20 7.86 8.25
N GLU A 84 0.51 6.83 8.73
CA GLU A 84 -0.47 6.12 7.91
C GLU A 84 -1.87 6.69 8.13
N ILE A 85 -2.59 6.88 7.03
CA ILE A 85 -4.02 7.21 7.00
C ILE A 85 -4.79 5.94 6.68
N ARG A 86 -5.90 5.69 7.39
CA ARG A 86 -6.84 4.62 7.07
C ARG A 86 -8.26 5.18 6.94
N THR A 87 -8.89 4.97 5.80
CA THR A 87 -10.29 5.36 5.61
C THR A 87 -11.21 4.36 6.28
N ARG A 88 -12.43 4.80 6.61
CA ARG A 88 -13.53 3.87 6.91
C ARG A 88 -13.89 3.04 5.68
N ILE A 89 -14.82 2.11 5.87
CA ILE A 89 -15.38 1.32 4.78
C ILE A 89 -16.44 2.15 4.05
N HIS A 90 -16.32 2.23 2.73
CA HIS A 90 -17.23 2.98 1.86
C HIS A 90 -17.91 2.08 0.83
N ASP A 91 -19.15 2.38 0.49
CA ASP A 91 -19.91 1.64 -0.55
C ASP A 91 -19.56 2.07 -1.98
N SER A 92 -18.64 3.03 -2.15
CA SER A 92 -18.20 3.52 -3.45
C SER A 92 -16.72 3.90 -3.46
N VAL A 93 -16.10 3.78 -4.64
CA VAL A 93 -14.72 4.23 -4.88
C VAL A 93 -14.61 5.74 -4.65
N GLU A 94 -15.60 6.50 -5.12
CA GLU A 94 -15.71 7.95 -4.93
C GLU A 94 -15.66 8.31 -3.44
N GLY A 95 -16.41 7.57 -2.61
CA GLY A 95 -16.48 7.81 -1.17
C GLY A 95 -15.13 7.58 -0.49
N ALA A 96 -14.47 6.46 -0.81
CA ALA A 96 -13.14 6.14 -0.25
C ALA A 96 -12.08 7.16 -0.66
N VAL A 97 -12.03 7.56 -1.94
CA VAL A 97 -11.08 8.57 -2.44
C VAL A 97 -11.34 9.94 -1.84
N ALA A 98 -12.62 10.34 -1.72
CA ALA A 98 -12.98 11.62 -1.11
C ALA A 98 -12.62 11.67 0.38
N ALA A 99 -12.81 10.57 1.11
CA ALA A 99 -12.41 10.45 2.51
C ALA A 99 -10.88 10.57 2.65
N LEU A 100 -10.11 9.81 1.87
CA LEU A 100 -8.66 9.91 1.88
C LEU A 100 -8.17 11.33 1.55
N ALA A 101 -8.75 11.97 0.53
CA ALA A 101 -8.36 13.33 0.15
C ALA A 101 -8.68 14.35 1.25
N ALA A 102 -9.80 14.19 1.97
CA ALA A 102 -10.10 15.03 3.13
C ALA A 102 -9.11 14.79 4.27
N ASP A 103 -8.76 13.52 4.51
CA ASP A 103 -7.87 13.15 5.60
C ASP A 103 -6.41 13.56 5.32
N LEU A 104 -5.98 13.52 4.07
CA LEU A 104 -4.70 14.08 3.60
C LEU A 104 -4.64 15.59 3.81
N ARG A 105 -5.68 16.34 3.44
CA ARG A 105 -5.72 17.80 3.63
C ARG A 105 -5.66 18.19 5.11
N ALA A 106 -6.35 17.44 5.97
CA ALA A 106 -6.26 17.67 7.42
C ALA A 106 -4.84 17.43 7.92
N LEU A 107 -4.21 16.32 7.49
CA LEU A 107 -2.83 15.99 7.82
C LEU A 107 -1.85 17.07 7.32
N GLU A 108 -2.00 17.56 6.08
CA GLU A 108 -1.20 18.64 5.50
C GLU A 108 -1.25 19.91 6.35
N CYS A 109 -2.46 20.33 6.74
CA CYS A 109 -2.64 21.51 7.58
C CYS A 109 -1.90 21.40 8.92
N GLU A 110 -2.04 20.27 9.62
CA GLU A 110 -1.40 20.06 10.92
C GLU A 110 0.12 19.85 10.80
N ALA A 111 0.59 19.17 9.75
CA ALA A 111 2.01 18.97 9.49
C ALA A 111 2.74 20.26 9.13
N ALA A 112 2.10 21.15 8.35
CA ALA A 112 2.69 22.43 7.94
C ALA A 112 3.04 23.31 9.14
N GLY A 113 2.21 23.33 10.20
CA GLY A 113 2.47 24.04 11.45
C GLY A 113 3.73 23.57 12.19
N ARG A 114 4.27 22.40 11.82
CA ARG A 114 5.46 21.76 12.40
C ARG A 114 6.64 21.70 11.42
N GLY A 115 6.55 22.39 10.27
CA GLY A 115 7.62 22.42 9.27
C GLY A 115 7.81 21.08 8.54
N LEU A 116 6.74 20.29 8.44
CA LEU A 116 6.69 19.04 7.69
C LEU A 116 5.69 19.16 6.54
N GLU A 117 6.09 18.68 5.38
CA GLU A 117 5.30 18.68 4.14
C GLU A 117 5.15 17.23 3.66
N PRO A 118 3.94 16.72 3.40
CA PRO A 118 3.76 15.41 2.80
C PRO A 118 4.55 15.26 1.50
N TYR A 119 5.20 14.11 1.35
CA TYR A 119 6.10 13.84 0.24
C TYR A 119 5.73 12.50 -0.42
N PRO A 120 4.98 12.54 -1.55
CA PRO A 120 4.43 11.33 -2.15
C PRO A 120 5.50 10.56 -2.92
N ILE A 121 6.12 9.59 -2.26
CA ILE A 121 7.18 8.76 -2.85
C ILE A 121 7.02 7.31 -2.41
N GLY A 122 7.24 6.36 -3.31
CA GLY A 122 7.13 4.94 -2.98
C GLY A 122 8.28 4.39 -2.12
N PHE A 123 9.42 5.07 -2.06
CA PHE A 123 10.63 4.56 -1.39
C PHE A 123 11.42 5.71 -0.78
N ASN A 124 12.11 5.47 0.33
CA ASN A 124 12.99 6.46 0.94
C ASN A 124 14.08 6.86 -0.07
N PRO A 125 14.09 8.12 -0.56
CA PRO A 125 14.99 8.51 -1.64
C PRO A 125 16.45 8.61 -1.20
N VAL A 126 16.70 8.70 0.11
CA VAL A 126 18.03 8.93 0.70
C VAL A 126 18.65 7.65 1.26
N ARG A 127 17.83 6.67 1.69
CA ARG A 127 18.32 5.46 2.36
C ARG A 127 17.64 4.18 1.87
N SER A 128 18.45 3.18 1.55
CA SER A 128 17.98 1.86 1.10
C SER A 128 17.63 0.86 2.20
N SER A 129 18.05 1.13 3.43
CA SER A 129 17.94 0.17 4.52
C SER A 129 17.72 0.86 5.85
N TYR A 130 16.94 0.22 6.71
CA TYR A 130 16.79 0.57 8.10
C TYR A 130 17.70 -0.32 8.96
N PRO A 131 18.71 0.27 9.65
CA PRO A 131 19.55 -0.48 10.56
C PRO A 131 18.84 -0.68 11.90
N VAL A 132 18.62 -1.94 12.29
CA VAL A 132 18.02 -2.26 13.59
C VAL A 132 19.08 -2.07 14.69
N VAL A 133 19.02 -0.93 15.38
CA VAL A 133 19.96 -0.58 16.45
C VAL A 133 19.21 -0.11 17.71
N PRO A 134 19.43 -0.72 18.89
CA PRO A 134 20.29 -1.90 19.13
C PRO A 134 19.75 -3.17 18.45
N GLU A 135 20.54 -4.25 18.40
CA GLU A 135 20.06 -5.56 17.93
C GLU A 135 18.77 -5.98 18.63
N LEU A 136 17.97 -6.82 17.96
CA LEU A 136 16.71 -7.32 18.52
C LEU A 136 16.99 -8.16 19.77
N ASN A 137 16.23 -7.95 20.84
CA ASN A 137 16.31 -8.81 22.04
C ASN A 137 15.65 -10.19 21.81
N ALA A 138 15.60 -11.04 22.84
CA ALA A 138 15.06 -12.39 22.71
C ALA A 138 13.57 -12.39 22.36
N TRP A 139 12.79 -11.53 23.01
CA TRP A 139 11.36 -11.39 22.75
C TRP A 139 11.11 -10.87 21.33
N GLU A 140 11.81 -9.81 20.92
CA GLU A 140 11.69 -9.21 19.60
C GLU A 140 12.04 -10.21 18.49
N ARG A 141 13.09 -11.01 18.67
CA ARG A 141 13.43 -12.08 17.71
C ARG A 141 12.31 -13.10 17.58
N ALA A 142 11.73 -13.54 18.69
CA ALA A 142 10.62 -14.50 18.67
C ALA A 142 9.39 -13.89 17.98
N HIS A 143 9.00 -12.67 18.38
CA HIS A 143 7.89 -11.94 17.76
C HIS A 143 8.10 -11.74 16.26
N ARG A 144 9.30 -11.32 15.82
CA ARG A 144 9.60 -11.11 14.39
C ARG A 144 9.54 -12.38 13.55
N THR A 145 9.54 -13.57 14.16
CA THR A 145 9.39 -14.86 13.45
C THR A 145 7.95 -15.38 13.39
N GLY A 146 6.99 -14.69 14.02
CA GLY A 146 5.59 -15.13 14.12
C GLY A 146 4.84 -15.19 12.79
N SER A 147 5.23 -14.34 11.83
CA SER A 147 4.65 -14.28 10.48
C SER A 147 5.68 -13.88 9.43
N PRO A 148 5.44 -14.20 8.14
CA PRO A 148 6.23 -13.66 7.04
C PRO A 148 6.32 -12.13 7.05
N GLU A 149 5.22 -11.50 7.44
CA GLU A 149 5.10 -10.06 7.45
C GLU A 149 5.98 -9.41 8.55
N GLU A 150 6.06 -10.02 9.73
CA GLU A 150 6.89 -9.52 10.84
C GLU A 150 8.40 -9.70 10.56
N ARG A 151 8.80 -10.79 9.88
CA ARG A 151 10.22 -11.03 9.52
C ARG A 151 10.80 -9.92 8.63
N THR A 152 9.93 -9.28 7.88
CA THR A 152 10.28 -8.28 6.86
C THR A 152 9.93 -6.86 7.29
N ALA A 153 9.61 -6.64 8.57
CA ALA A 153 9.21 -5.32 9.10
C ALA A 153 10.26 -4.21 8.86
N HIS A 154 11.55 -4.56 8.84
CA HIS A 154 12.62 -3.60 8.52
C HIS A 154 12.55 -3.05 7.08
N LEU A 155 11.96 -3.78 6.14
CA LEU A 155 11.75 -3.29 4.77
C LEU A 155 10.71 -2.17 4.73
N HIS A 156 9.73 -2.19 5.65
CA HIS A 156 8.65 -1.21 5.66
C HIS A 156 9.18 0.19 5.93
N MET A 157 10.24 0.28 6.71
CA MET A 157 10.91 1.53 7.11
C MET A 157 11.49 2.34 5.95
N VAL A 158 11.62 1.74 4.76
CA VAL A 158 12.12 2.43 3.56
C VAL A 158 11.14 2.38 2.39
N THR A 159 9.97 1.78 2.54
CA THR A 159 8.95 1.67 1.49
C THR A 159 7.68 2.37 1.90
N HIS A 160 7.01 3.08 1.00
CA HIS A 160 5.71 3.68 1.23
C HIS A 160 4.73 3.22 0.14
N GLY A 161 3.54 2.77 0.51
CA GLY A 161 2.51 2.43 -0.46
C GLY A 161 1.12 2.45 0.17
N PRO A 162 0.08 2.46 -0.67
CA PRO A 162 -1.26 2.19 -0.19
C PRO A 162 -1.46 0.70 0.04
N ASP A 163 -2.40 0.40 0.93
CA ASP A 163 -3.14 -0.86 0.89
C ASP A 163 -4.55 -0.55 0.37
N LEU A 164 -4.84 -1.01 -0.84
CA LEU A 164 -6.13 -0.83 -1.49
C LEU A 164 -7.05 -2.00 -1.14
N ASN A 165 -8.08 -1.70 -0.35
CA ASN A 165 -8.99 -2.69 0.20
C ASN A 165 -10.30 -2.73 -0.59
N LEU A 166 -10.74 -3.93 -0.92
CA LEU A 166 -12.07 -4.18 -1.48
C LEU A 166 -12.68 -5.47 -0.93
N SER A 167 -14.00 -5.50 -0.80
CA SER A 167 -14.76 -6.72 -0.50
C SER A 167 -15.96 -6.80 -1.43
N VAL A 168 -16.21 -7.98 -1.98
CA VAL A 168 -17.33 -8.24 -2.89
C VAL A 168 -18.34 -9.12 -2.16
N ALA A 169 -19.57 -8.63 -2.03
CA ALA A 169 -20.63 -9.37 -1.36
C ALA A 169 -20.91 -10.70 -2.06
N GLY A 170 -20.99 -11.77 -1.27
CA GLY A 170 -21.30 -13.11 -1.76
C GLY A 170 -20.10 -14.00 -2.07
N LEU A 171 -18.85 -13.49 -2.06
CA LEU A 171 -17.67 -14.35 -2.21
C LEU A 171 -17.42 -15.19 -0.96
N GLY A 172 -17.37 -16.50 -1.13
CA GLY A 172 -16.96 -17.46 -0.11
C GLY A 172 -15.44 -17.58 0.03
N GLY A 173 -14.97 -18.31 1.04
CA GLY A 173 -13.54 -18.44 1.35
C GLY A 173 -12.69 -18.96 0.19
N ALA A 174 -13.17 -19.95 -0.57
CA ALA A 174 -12.46 -20.47 -1.74
C ALA A 174 -12.33 -19.41 -2.86
N GLU A 175 -13.39 -18.66 -3.13
CA GLU A 175 -13.43 -17.62 -4.17
C GLU A 175 -12.55 -16.42 -3.78
N LEU A 176 -12.51 -16.07 -2.49
CA LEU A 176 -11.60 -15.05 -1.96
C LEU A 176 -10.14 -15.45 -2.18
N VAL A 177 -9.77 -16.68 -1.81
CA VAL A 177 -8.41 -17.21 -2.01
C VAL A 177 -8.04 -17.24 -3.50
N ASP A 178 -8.97 -17.63 -4.36
CA ASP A 178 -8.78 -17.60 -5.81
C ASP A 178 -8.53 -16.17 -6.33
N ALA A 179 -9.33 -15.20 -5.87
CA ALA A 179 -9.18 -13.80 -6.25
C ALA A 179 -7.83 -13.23 -5.78
N GLY A 180 -7.42 -13.51 -4.53
CA GLY A 180 -6.11 -13.12 -4.02
C GLY A 180 -4.97 -13.74 -4.83
N ALA A 181 -5.09 -15.01 -5.20
CA ALA A 181 -4.08 -15.70 -6.02
C ALA A 181 -4.03 -15.16 -7.46
N LYS A 182 -5.17 -14.74 -8.02
CA LYS A 182 -5.26 -14.05 -9.32
C LYS A 182 -4.53 -12.72 -9.27
N LEU A 183 -4.86 -11.87 -8.30
CA LEU A 183 -4.21 -10.57 -8.14
C LEU A 183 -2.70 -10.70 -7.89
N THR A 184 -2.28 -11.72 -7.13
CA THR A 184 -0.86 -12.01 -6.89
C THR A 184 -0.13 -12.47 -8.16
N HIS A 185 -0.79 -13.25 -9.03
CA HIS A 185 -0.22 -13.64 -10.32
C HIS A 185 -0.02 -12.43 -11.23
N TYR A 186 -1.04 -11.58 -11.33
CA TYR A 186 -1.07 -10.48 -12.28
C TYR A 186 -0.41 -9.20 -11.78
N SER A 187 0.03 -9.15 -10.51
CA SER A 187 0.62 -7.96 -9.92
C SER A 187 1.78 -7.33 -10.72
N PRO A 188 2.66 -8.08 -11.42
CA PRO A 188 3.72 -7.44 -12.20
C PRO A 188 3.24 -6.57 -13.36
N TRP A 189 2.05 -6.83 -13.88
CA TRP A 189 1.43 -6.01 -14.92
C TRP A 189 0.48 -4.94 -14.35
N LEU A 190 0.24 -4.93 -13.04
CA LEU A 190 -0.54 -3.91 -12.35
C LEU A 190 0.35 -2.79 -11.84
N VAL A 191 1.40 -3.15 -11.09
CA VAL A 191 2.24 -2.18 -10.37
C VAL A 191 2.86 -1.06 -11.22
N PRO A 192 3.16 -1.24 -12.53
CA PRO A 192 3.73 -0.15 -13.34
C PRO A 192 2.84 1.10 -13.45
N LEU A 193 1.52 0.96 -13.28
CA LEU A 193 0.57 2.07 -13.33
C LEU A 193 0.77 3.09 -12.19
N ALA A 194 1.43 2.68 -11.11
CA ALA A 194 1.57 3.46 -9.88
C ALA A 194 3.01 3.70 -9.44
N PHE A 195 4.02 3.35 -10.25
CA PHE A 195 5.42 3.56 -9.87
C PHE A 195 5.71 5.01 -9.52
N SER A 196 6.32 5.23 -8.36
CA SER A 196 6.62 6.55 -7.82
C SER A 196 7.90 6.56 -6.98
N SER A 197 8.82 5.62 -7.23
CA SER A 197 10.07 5.51 -6.47
C SER A 197 11.32 5.35 -7.35
N PRO A 198 11.65 6.35 -8.19
CA PRO A 198 12.82 6.30 -9.07
C PRO A 198 14.14 6.69 -8.39
N PHE A 199 14.12 7.03 -7.09
CA PHE A 199 15.31 7.47 -6.34
C PHE A 199 15.65 6.53 -5.19
N ARG A 200 16.95 6.37 -4.92
CA ARG A 200 17.52 5.58 -3.83
C ARG A 200 18.94 6.10 -3.53
N ASP A 201 19.35 6.08 -2.27
CA ASP A 201 20.71 6.48 -1.86
C ASP A 201 21.11 7.89 -2.35
N GLY A 202 20.14 8.80 -2.44
CA GLY A 202 20.32 10.20 -2.85
C GLY A 202 20.37 10.43 -4.36
N ALA A 203 20.17 9.41 -5.20
CA ALA A 203 20.24 9.54 -6.66
C ALA A 203 19.18 8.71 -7.39
N ALA A 204 19.06 8.90 -8.71
CA ALA A 204 18.26 8.00 -9.55
C ALA A 204 18.91 6.61 -9.56
N TRP A 205 18.13 5.55 -9.29
CA TRP A 205 18.70 4.20 -9.12
C TRP A 205 18.75 3.37 -10.41
N GLY A 206 18.27 3.92 -11.53
CA GLY A 206 18.22 3.26 -12.83
C GLY A 206 16.91 2.51 -13.12
N GLY A 207 15.90 2.63 -12.26
CA GLY A 207 14.55 2.10 -12.50
C GLY A 207 13.45 3.05 -12.01
N LEU A 208 12.21 2.59 -12.08
CA LEU A 208 11.00 3.38 -11.81
C LEU A 208 10.40 3.12 -10.42
N SER A 209 10.59 1.91 -9.85
CA SER A 209 10.12 1.57 -8.52
C SER A 209 11.12 0.77 -7.68
N ALA A 210 11.94 1.47 -6.89
CA ALA A 210 12.84 0.86 -5.92
C ALA A 210 12.06 0.03 -4.90
N ARG A 211 10.86 0.49 -4.52
CA ARG A 211 9.97 -0.25 -3.63
C ARG A 211 9.59 -1.61 -4.20
N THR A 212 9.11 -1.68 -5.44
CA THR A 212 8.76 -2.96 -6.07
C THR A 212 9.98 -3.88 -6.16
N ALA A 213 11.15 -3.35 -6.56
CA ALA A 213 12.37 -4.13 -6.73
C ALA A 213 12.88 -4.77 -5.43
N VAL A 214 12.78 -4.06 -4.30
CA VAL A 214 13.26 -4.52 -2.98
C VAL A 214 12.23 -5.35 -2.23
N ARG A 215 10.94 -5.01 -2.35
CA ARG A 215 9.85 -5.60 -1.58
C ARG A 215 9.37 -6.95 -2.13
N THR A 216 9.52 -7.16 -3.44
CA THR A 216 8.95 -8.32 -4.12
C THR A 216 9.53 -9.67 -3.65
N GLY A 217 8.68 -10.69 -3.56
CA GLY A 217 9.02 -12.04 -3.10
C GLY A 217 9.12 -12.19 -1.58
N LEU A 218 9.31 -11.09 -0.85
CA LEU A 218 9.37 -11.07 0.62
C LEU A 218 8.07 -10.58 1.26
N ARG A 219 7.28 -9.82 0.52
CA ARG A 219 5.99 -9.26 0.96
C ARG A 219 4.88 -9.68 -0.01
N PRO A 220 3.65 -9.87 0.46
CA PRO A 220 2.56 -10.26 -0.40
C PRO A 220 2.15 -9.12 -1.33
N ALA A 221 1.69 -9.47 -2.54
CA ALA A 221 1.10 -8.52 -3.47
C ALA A 221 -0.39 -8.29 -3.16
N ALA A 222 -1.09 -9.37 -2.80
CA ALA A 222 -2.45 -9.34 -2.29
C ALA A 222 -2.54 -10.20 -1.02
N MET A 223 -3.43 -9.82 -0.11
CA MET A 223 -3.81 -10.58 1.07
C MET A 223 -5.33 -10.71 1.13
N VAL A 224 -5.82 -11.83 1.64
CA VAL A 224 -7.25 -12.08 1.84
C VAL A 224 -7.55 -12.41 3.30
N PHE A 225 -8.57 -11.78 3.84
CA PHE A 225 -8.96 -11.90 5.24
C PHE A 225 -10.15 -12.84 5.37
N LEU A 226 -9.90 -13.99 6.00
CA LEU A 226 -10.88 -15.06 6.16
C LEU A 226 -11.38 -15.09 7.60
N GLU A 227 -12.56 -15.67 7.83
CA GLU A 227 -13.01 -15.96 9.20
C GLU A 227 -11.94 -16.77 9.97
N PRO A 228 -11.70 -16.47 11.26
CA PRO A 228 -10.82 -17.29 12.09
C PRO A 228 -11.21 -18.76 12.04
N GLY A 229 -10.24 -19.63 11.74
CA GLY A 229 -10.48 -21.08 11.60
C GLY A 229 -11.05 -21.52 10.25
N SER A 230 -11.12 -20.63 9.25
CA SER A 230 -11.57 -20.98 7.90
C SER A 230 -10.78 -22.18 7.34
N PRO A 231 -11.46 -23.21 6.76
CA PRO A 231 -10.79 -24.35 6.13
C PRO A 231 -10.03 -23.97 4.85
N HIS A 232 -10.21 -22.74 4.36
CA HIS A 232 -9.53 -22.22 3.18
C HIS A 232 -8.26 -21.43 3.51
N ALA A 233 -7.91 -21.27 4.79
CA ALA A 233 -6.66 -20.64 5.19
C ALA A 233 -5.46 -21.40 4.62
N LEU A 234 -4.51 -20.67 4.02
CA LEU A 234 -3.31 -21.21 3.41
C LEU A 234 -2.07 -20.77 4.19
N ALA A 235 -1.18 -21.71 4.48
CA ALA A 235 0.17 -21.40 4.95
C ALA A 235 1.06 -21.10 3.74
N THR A 236 1.33 -19.82 3.49
CA THR A 236 2.23 -19.35 2.42
C THR A 236 3.23 -18.35 2.97
N ASP A 237 4.32 -18.15 2.23
CA ASP A 237 5.40 -17.25 2.61
C ASP A 237 5.86 -16.46 1.37
N PRO A 238 5.49 -15.17 1.22
CA PRO A 238 4.65 -14.36 2.13
C PRO A 238 3.18 -14.82 2.24
N SER A 239 2.46 -14.28 3.22
CA SER A 239 1.07 -14.69 3.50
C SER A 239 0.10 -14.25 2.40
N LEU A 240 -0.66 -15.19 1.83
CA LEU A 240 -1.79 -14.90 0.96
C LEU A 240 -3.09 -14.75 1.76
N THR A 241 -3.26 -15.56 2.81
CA THR A 241 -4.45 -15.53 3.67
C THR A 241 -4.08 -15.08 5.08
N GLN A 242 -4.94 -14.30 5.71
CA GLN A 242 -4.85 -13.91 7.11
C GLN A 242 -6.19 -14.16 7.82
N PRO A 243 -6.19 -14.54 9.11
CA PRO A 243 -7.41 -14.51 9.90
C PRO A 243 -7.87 -13.06 10.09
N ALA A 244 -9.15 -12.80 9.81
CA ALA A 244 -9.81 -11.55 10.12
C ALA A 244 -9.83 -11.33 11.63
N ARG A 245 -9.48 -10.12 12.05
CA ARG A 245 -9.32 -9.71 13.45
C ARG A 245 -10.55 -8.93 13.93
N LEU A 246 -11.34 -8.42 12.98
CA LEU A 246 -12.65 -7.83 13.18
C LEU A 246 -13.68 -8.48 12.27
N PRO A 247 -14.97 -8.50 12.65
CA PRO A 247 -16.04 -8.96 11.75
C PRO A 247 -16.05 -8.23 10.40
N ALA A 248 -15.74 -6.93 10.39
CA ALA A 248 -15.71 -6.11 9.19
C ALA A 248 -14.56 -6.47 8.22
N GLU A 249 -13.50 -7.14 8.69
CA GLU A 249 -12.38 -7.59 7.84
C GLU A 249 -12.72 -8.88 7.07
N VAL A 250 -13.76 -9.64 7.47
CA VAL A 250 -14.12 -10.90 6.80
C VAL A 250 -14.50 -10.63 5.34
N GLY A 251 -13.80 -11.29 4.42
CA GLY A 251 -14.01 -11.11 2.98
C GLY A 251 -13.25 -9.92 2.36
N ARG A 252 -12.40 -9.25 3.14
CA ARG A 252 -11.52 -8.19 2.63
C ARG A 252 -10.41 -8.80 1.78
N ILE A 253 -10.24 -8.26 0.58
CA ILE A 253 -9.05 -8.41 -0.25
C ILE A 253 -8.26 -7.10 -0.12
N GLU A 254 -6.99 -7.21 0.19
CA GLU A 254 -6.08 -6.09 0.39
C GLU A 254 -4.96 -6.20 -0.64
N PHE A 255 -4.91 -5.28 -1.61
CA PHE A 255 -3.84 -5.21 -2.60
C PHE A 255 -2.78 -4.21 -2.15
N LYS A 256 -1.55 -4.70 -1.97
CA LYS A 256 -0.46 -4.03 -1.24
C LYS A 256 0.72 -3.66 -2.12
N ALA A 257 0.65 -3.98 -3.42
CA ALA A 257 1.82 -3.96 -4.28
C ALA A 257 2.10 -2.58 -4.91
N PHE A 258 1.12 -1.67 -4.96
CA PHE A 258 1.31 -0.33 -5.53
C PHE A 258 2.23 0.54 -4.66
N ASP A 259 2.96 1.46 -5.29
CA ASP A 259 3.69 2.50 -4.59
C ASP A 259 2.75 3.63 -4.15
N ALA A 260 3.22 4.46 -3.21
CA ALA A 260 2.50 5.66 -2.78
C ALA A 260 2.40 6.67 -3.93
N CYS A 261 1.19 7.02 -4.34
CA CYS A 261 0.92 7.94 -5.44
C CYS A 261 0.70 9.39 -4.93
N PRO A 262 1.09 10.40 -5.72
CA PRO A 262 0.86 11.81 -5.39
C PRO A 262 -0.59 12.27 -5.52
N ASP A 263 -1.38 11.60 -6.37
CA ASP A 263 -2.76 11.95 -6.66
C ASP A 263 -3.69 10.85 -6.15
N PRO A 264 -4.52 11.12 -5.11
CA PRO A 264 -5.50 10.15 -4.62
C PRO A 264 -6.49 9.66 -5.68
N ALA A 265 -6.73 10.42 -6.76
CA ALA A 265 -7.62 9.99 -7.84
C ALA A 265 -7.11 8.71 -8.52
N LEU A 266 -5.78 8.53 -8.61
CA LEU A 266 -5.17 7.31 -9.17
C LEU A 266 -5.53 6.08 -8.33
N TYR A 267 -5.69 6.18 -7.01
CA TYR A 267 -6.18 5.05 -6.21
C TYR A 267 -7.61 4.67 -6.56
N GLY A 268 -8.45 5.64 -6.96
CA GLY A 268 -9.78 5.34 -7.48
C GLY A 268 -9.73 4.56 -8.80
N GLU A 269 -8.86 4.99 -9.72
CA GLU A 269 -8.59 4.27 -10.98
C GLU A 269 -8.14 2.82 -10.73
N LEU A 270 -7.21 2.64 -9.79
CA LEU A 270 -6.67 1.32 -9.43
C LEU A 270 -7.69 0.45 -8.69
N LEU A 271 -8.54 1.01 -7.82
CA LEU A 271 -9.62 0.27 -7.16
C LEU A 271 -10.65 -0.25 -8.16
N SER A 272 -11.03 0.55 -9.17
CA SER A 272 -11.90 0.08 -10.26
C SER A 272 -11.25 -1.05 -11.06
N LEU A 273 -9.95 -0.94 -11.38
CA LEU A 273 -9.20 -2.04 -12.03
C LEU A 273 -9.22 -3.31 -11.18
N LEU A 274 -8.87 -3.22 -9.90
CA LEU A 274 -8.89 -4.37 -8.98
C LEU A 274 -10.29 -4.98 -8.87
N THR A 275 -11.35 -4.15 -8.83
CA THR A 275 -12.74 -4.61 -8.78
C THR A 275 -13.10 -5.40 -10.04
N GLY A 276 -12.80 -4.87 -11.22
CA GLY A 276 -13.04 -5.57 -12.47
C GLY A 276 -12.26 -6.88 -12.56
N LEU A 277 -11.00 -6.89 -12.09
CA LEU A 277 -10.20 -8.11 -12.07
C LEU A 277 -10.73 -9.15 -11.08
N VAL A 278 -11.24 -8.76 -9.92
CA VAL A 278 -11.86 -9.70 -8.98
C VAL A 278 -13.11 -10.33 -9.60
N LEU A 279 -13.95 -9.52 -10.26
CA LEU A 279 -15.19 -9.96 -10.91
C LEU A 279 -14.97 -10.74 -12.23
N ASP A 280 -13.85 -10.54 -12.92
CA ASP A 280 -13.52 -11.25 -14.15
C ASP A 280 -13.24 -12.74 -13.88
N ASP A 281 -13.85 -13.62 -14.66
CA ASP A 281 -13.67 -15.07 -14.62
C ASP A 281 -12.83 -15.60 -15.80
N THR A 282 -12.37 -14.72 -16.70
CA THR A 282 -11.70 -15.10 -17.95
C THR A 282 -10.19 -15.27 -17.80
N LEU A 283 -9.58 -14.57 -16.83
CA LEU A 283 -8.14 -14.61 -16.59
C LEU A 283 -7.71 -15.87 -15.81
N PRO A 284 -6.86 -16.76 -16.37
CA PRO A 284 -6.55 -18.06 -15.77
C PRO A 284 -5.42 -18.04 -14.73
N GLY A 285 -4.59 -16.99 -14.71
CA GLY A 285 -3.36 -16.95 -13.93
C GLY A 285 -3.61 -16.97 -12.42
N ARG A 286 -2.92 -17.84 -11.67
CA ARG A 286 -2.96 -17.92 -10.21
C ARG A 286 -1.55 -18.13 -9.65
N ARG A 287 -1.21 -17.41 -8.58
CA ARG A 287 0.02 -17.61 -7.79
C ARG A 287 -0.25 -17.33 -6.33
N ARG A 288 0.43 -18.07 -5.45
CA ARG A 288 0.33 -17.88 -4.00
C ARG A 288 1.36 -16.91 -3.45
N THR A 289 2.43 -16.67 -4.21
CA THR A 289 3.52 -15.75 -3.86
C THR A 289 3.87 -14.91 -5.09
N PRO A 290 4.31 -13.65 -4.90
CA PRO A 290 4.67 -12.78 -6.02
C PRO A 290 5.83 -13.34 -6.86
N ASP A 291 5.81 -13.08 -8.17
CA ASP A 291 6.94 -13.40 -9.05
C ASP A 291 8.05 -12.35 -8.87
N ALA A 292 9.06 -12.69 -8.07
CA ALA A 292 10.13 -11.77 -7.73
C ALA A 292 10.99 -11.35 -8.94
N ALA A 293 11.21 -12.27 -9.89
CA ALA A 293 12.00 -11.96 -11.07
C ALA A 293 11.26 -11.00 -11.99
N LEU A 294 9.98 -11.28 -12.26
CA LEU A 294 9.18 -10.43 -13.11
C LEU A 294 8.93 -9.06 -12.48
N HIS A 295 8.64 -8.99 -11.18
CA HIS A 295 8.53 -7.70 -10.48
C HIS A 295 9.80 -6.86 -10.55
N ARG A 296 10.98 -7.47 -10.40
CA ARG A 296 12.26 -6.72 -10.52
C ARG A 296 12.49 -6.21 -11.94
N HIS A 297 12.14 -7.01 -12.95
CA HIS A 297 12.20 -6.60 -14.36
C HIS A 297 11.28 -5.40 -14.62
N VAL A 298 9.99 -5.52 -14.29
CA VAL A 298 9.03 -4.44 -14.53
C VAL A 298 9.33 -3.20 -13.69
N ALA A 299 9.91 -3.33 -12.49
CA ALA A 299 10.32 -2.19 -11.66
C ALA A 299 11.36 -1.29 -12.34
N VAL A 300 12.12 -1.83 -13.30
CA VAL A 300 13.07 -1.08 -14.12
C VAL A 300 12.40 -0.57 -15.40
N GLU A 301 11.84 -1.47 -16.20
CA GLU A 301 11.36 -1.14 -17.54
C GLU A 301 9.97 -0.48 -17.58
N GLY A 302 9.12 -0.79 -16.60
CA GLY A 302 7.74 -0.33 -16.50
C GLY A 302 6.93 -0.56 -17.78
N LEU A 303 6.10 0.43 -18.13
CA LEU A 303 5.25 0.38 -19.33
C LEU A 303 6.02 0.63 -20.63
N ALA A 304 7.33 0.90 -20.59
CA ALA A 304 8.15 0.99 -21.80
C ALA A 304 8.40 -0.40 -22.42
N ASP A 305 8.48 -1.44 -21.59
CA ASP A 305 8.56 -2.83 -22.03
C ASP A 305 7.28 -3.24 -22.79
N PRO A 306 7.39 -3.72 -24.05
CA PRO A 306 6.26 -4.21 -24.84
C PRO A 306 5.44 -5.31 -24.17
N ASP A 307 6.07 -6.27 -23.49
CA ASP A 307 5.38 -7.40 -22.86
C ASP A 307 4.63 -6.94 -21.62
N THR A 308 5.25 -6.06 -20.84
CA THR A 308 4.62 -5.42 -19.69
C THR A 308 3.41 -4.60 -20.13
N HIS A 309 3.58 -3.74 -21.14
CA HIS A 309 2.49 -2.93 -21.69
C HIS A 309 1.35 -3.79 -22.24
N ALA A 310 1.65 -4.84 -23.02
CA ALA A 310 0.65 -5.75 -23.55
C ALA A 310 -0.12 -6.48 -22.43
N GLY A 311 0.59 -6.99 -21.42
CA GLY A 311 -0.02 -7.64 -20.27
C GLY A 311 -0.93 -6.72 -19.47
N THR A 312 -0.51 -5.46 -19.20
CA THR A 312 -1.38 -4.47 -18.57
C THR A 312 -2.64 -4.18 -19.40
N GLY A 313 -2.51 -4.13 -20.73
CA GLY A 313 -3.64 -3.95 -21.64
C GLY A 313 -4.68 -5.05 -21.54
N VAL A 314 -4.23 -6.32 -21.46
CA VAL A 314 -5.12 -7.48 -21.25
C VAL A 314 -5.91 -7.36 -19.94
N LEU A 315 -5.28 -6.86 -18.88
CA LEU A 315 -5.95 -6.65 -17.58
C LEU A 315 -6.99 -5.54 -17.64
N LEU A 316 -6.69 -4.43 -18.30
CA LEU A 316 -7.65 -3.34 -18.52
C LEU A 316 -8.86 -3.82 -19.34
N ASP A 317 -8.63 -4.58 -20.41
CA ASP A 317 -9.70 -5.13 -21.24
C ASP A 317 -10.58 -6.11 -20.46
N ALA A 318 -9.98 -6.96 -19.60
CA ALA A 318 -10.72 -7.88 -18.74
C ALA A 318 -11.58 -7.13 -17.71
N ALA A 319 -11.01 -6.14 -17.04
CA ALA A 319 -11.73 -5.32 -16.08
C ALA A 319 -12.90 -4.55 -16.71
N GLU A 320 -12.72 -3.95 -17.90
CA GLU A 320 -13.80 -3.26 -18.60
C GLU A 320 -14.95 -4.19 -18.98
N ARG A 321 -14.66 -5.41 -19.44
CA ARG A 321 -15.71 -6.40 -19.71
C ARG A 321 -16.48 -6.78 -18.46
N ALA A 322 -15.77 -7.07 -17.36
CA ALA A 322 -16.39 -7.43 -16.08
C ALA A 322 -17.20 -6.28 -15.45
N LEU A 323 -16.90 -5.04 -15.83
CA LEU A 323 -17.54 -3.82 -15.32
C LEU A 323 -18.48 -3.17 -16.33
N ALA A 324 -18.94 -3.88 -17.37
CA ALA A 324 -19.77 -3.32 -18.43
C ALA A 324 -21.03 -2.57 -17.92
N ASP A 325 -21.61 -3.05 -16.82
CA ASP A 325 -22.80 -2.43 -16.21
C ASP A 325 -22.46 -1.38 -15.12
N ARG A 326 -21.20 -0.96 -14.99
CA ARG A 326 -20.70 -0.06 -13.93
C ARG A 326 -20.05 1.19 -14.53
N PRO A 327 -20.85 2.17 -15.02
CA PRO A 327 -20.34 3.31 -15.80
C PRO A 327 -19.36 4.21 -15.04
N ALA A 328 -19.51 4.35 -13.72
CA ALA A 328 -18.56 5.10 -12.90
C ALA A 328 -17.17 4.44 -12.91
N ASP A 329 -17.11 3.12 -12.76
CA ASP A 329 -15.84 2.37 -12.84
C ASP A 329 -15.25 2.43 -14.26
N LEU A 330 -16.07 2.31 -15.31
CA LEU A 330 -15.62 2.43 -16.69
C LEU A 330 -15.01 3.81 -17.00
N THR A 331 -15.53 4.88 -16.40
CA THR A 331 -14.96 6.22 -16.53
C THR A 331 -13.55 6.29 -15.94
N ARG A 332 -13.34 5.64 -14.78
CA ARG A 332 -12.02 5.56 -14.14
C ARG A 332 -11.05 4.69 -14.94
N LEU A 333 -11.53 3.58 -15.48
CA LEU A 333 -10.72 2.72 -16.37
C LEU A 333 -10.33 3.45 -17.65
N ALA A 334 -11.18 4.32 -18.20
CA ALA A 334 -10.83 5.12 -19.36
C ALA A 334 -9.64 6.06 -19.07
N ALA A 335 -9.64 6.75 -17.92
CA ALA A 335 -8.52 7.59 -17.49
C ALA A 335 -7.23 6.77 -17.29
N LEU A 336 -7.34 5.59 -16.67
CA LEU A 336 -6.20 4.67 -16.50
C LEU A 336 -5.67 4.16 -17.84
N ARG A 337 -6.56 3.92 -18.81
CA ARG A 337 -6.22 3.49 -20.17
C ARG A 337 -5.50 4.58 -20.96
N GLU A 338 -5.84 5.85 -20.75
CA GLU A 338 -5.10 6.97 -21.34
C GLU A 338 -3.65 7.00 -20.83
N ARG A 339 -3.44 6.87 -19.51
CA ARG A 339 -2.10 6.77 -18.91
C ARG A 339 -1.32 5.57 -19.46
N TRP A 340 -1.97 4.42 -19.53
CA TRP A 340 -1.38 3.19 -20.09
C TRP A 340 -0.94 3.37 -21.54
N ARG A 341 -1.79 3.92 -22.42
CA ARG A 341 -1.45 4.21 -23.83
C ARG A 341 -0.27 5.16 -23.95
N ALA A 342 -0.18 6.14 -23.06
CA ALA A 342 0.92 7.11 -23.01
C ALA A 342 2.20 6.52 -22.37
N ARG A 343 2.14 5.30 -21.82
CA ARG A 343 3.22 4.65 -21.06
C ARG A 343 3.68 5.49 -19.87
N GLU A 344 2.76 6.24 -19.28
CA GLU A 344 3.06 7.16 -18.19
C GLU A 344 2.90 6.51 -16.82
N CYS A 345 3.79 6.86 -15.91
CA CYS A 345 3.68 6.61 -14.47
C CYS A 345 4.22 7.82 -13.68
N PRO A 346 3.88 7.97 -12.40
CA PRO A 346 4.41 9.06 -11.57
C PRO A 346 5.94 9.17 -11.57
N ALA A 347 6.65 8.05 -11.55
CA ALA A 347 8.12 7.99 -11.54
C ALA A 347 8.75 8.62 -12.80
N ALA A 348 8.15 8.42 -13.98
CA ALA A 348 8.62 9.05 -15.21
C ALA A 348 8.54 10.58 -15.12
N ARG A 349 7.48 11.12 -14.51
CA ARG A 349 7.33 12.58 -14.28
C ARG A 349 8.35 13.10 -13.26
N MET A 350 8.60 12.34 -12.20
CA MET A 350 9.62 12.66 -11.20
C MET A 350 11.03 12.74 -11.81
N LEU A 351 11.35 11.85 -12.76
CA LEU A 351 12.63 11.85 -13.48
C LEU A 351 12.76 12.98 -14.52
N ALA A 352 11.64 13.45 -15.08
CA ALA A 352 11.62 14.56 -16.04
C ALA A 352 11.60 15.95 -15.38
N GLY A 353 11.24 16.04 -14.09
CA GLY A 353 11.28 17.27 -13.32
C GLY A 353 12.71 17.73 -13.00
N PRO A 354 12.91 18.99 -12.58
CA PRO A 354 14.22 19.44 -12.10
C PRO A 354 14.67 18.51 -10.97
N ALA A 355 15.88 17.95 -11.12
CA ALA A 355 16.42 16.92 -10.24
C ALA A 355 16.22 17.31 -8.76
N LEU A 356 15.55 16.44 -8.00
CA LEU A 356 15.31 16.55 -6.55
C LEU A 356 16.58 16.34 -5.71
N VAL A 357 17.75 16.74 -6.23
CA VAL A 357 19.04 16.55 -5.57
C VAL A 357 19.85 17.84 -5.62
N SER A 358 19.55 18.70 -4.65
CA SER A 358 20.51 19.65 -4.06
C SER A 358 20.06 19.76 -2.59
N ARG A 359 20.88 19.43 -1.58
CA ARG A 359 22.33 19.51 -1.41
C ARG A 359 22.90 18.33 -0.65
#